data_AF-A0A7V3RR79-F1
#
_entry.id   AF-A0A7V3RR79-F1
#
_cell.length_a   1.000
_cell.length_b   1.000
_cell.length_c   1.000
_cell.angle_alpha   90.00
_cell.angle_beta   90.00
_cell.angle_gamma   90.00
#
_symmetry.space_group_name_H-M   'P 1'
#
loop_
_entity.id
_entity.type
_entity.pdbx_description
1 polymer ?
#
loop_
_entity_poly.entity_id
_entity_poly.type
_entity_poly.pdbx_seq_one_letter_code
_entity_poly.pdbx_strand_id
1 'polypeptide(L)'
;MIVHFSDLKILQLALTSGTIPPDVAQKPAVAGFGGDEQVWVETAAKLSAATQRQLKRLGALVCKSSDVARNTEVSCWPQLLPLVRDTAPLNSLEKTPVLFDVSSGAELSRLVLEMLRLDNDRQSYRWLVESDNQNKEEGRALVRVVGPPYYSLLRALDQLGGPDIAPRAFVERAPGVWVEVGYHHPLAANIRPPKGKILLLRPPRQWLMLADAPFHDIYEIVEFRLPSGVTRWKDSPLPHRLPVVLRLRPAGPADGAELWVLRGDALDELNRFVQNAEDQLLHRLAFAVGAKNGQTIVVLRVRQSKLPPPILVLTAEAYKSHLKLPNLFLPAGFTLHPPLRRDVIRKLLAEDPSQITWLVPHENGSFTPEGLPDDVFRPLTDWVDYVLDHDRESLQAWVQAM
;
A
#
# COMPACT_ATOMS: atom_id res chain seq x y z
N MET A 1 0.24 -58.77 19.60
CA MET A 1 -0.62 -59.22 18.46
C MET A 1 -0.51 -58.17 17.37
N ILE A 2 -0.46 -58.56 16.10
CA ILE A 2 -0.26 -57.62 14.98
C ILE A 2 -1.53 -57.57 14.14
N VAL A 3 -1.98 -56.35 13.81
CA VAL A 3 -3.05 -56.11 12.83
C VAL A 3 -2.43 -55.42 11.62
N HIS A 4 -2.59 -56.02 10.45
CA HIS A 4 -2.14 -55.50 9.17
C HIS A 4 -3.32 -54.88 8.42
N PHE A 5 -3.15 -53.65 7.94
CA PHE A 5 -4.08 -52.95 7.07
C PHE A 5 -3.39 -52.72 5.72
N SER A 6 -4.06 -53.13 4.63
CA SER A 6 -3.49 -53.00 3.28
C SER A 6 -3.46 -51.55 2.77
N ASP A 7 -4.20 -50.64 3.40
CA ASP A 7 -4.09 -49.20 3.21
C ASP A 7 -4.54 -48.44 4.48
N LEU A 8 -4.26 -47.13 4.54
CA LEU A 8 -4.67 -46.27 5.65
C LEU A 8 -6.18 -45.98 5.71
N LYS A 9 -6.91 -46.12 4.59
CA LYS A 9 -8.37 -45.92 4.54
C LYS A 9 -9.11 -47.04 5.27
N ILE A 10 -8.62 -48.29 5.22
CA ILE A 10 -9.16 -49.40 5.98
C ILE A 10 -8.94 -49.16 7.47
N LEU A 11 -7.76 -48.68 7.86
CA LEU A 11 -7.50 -48.29 9.26
C LEU A 11 -8.45 -47.17 9.70
N GLN A 12 -8.61 -46.12 8.88
CA GLN A 12 -9.54 -45.03 9.15
C GLN A 12 -10.98 -45.54 9.30
N LEU A 13 -11.44 -46.39 8.38
CA LEU A 13 -12.78 -46.99 8.41
C LEU A 13 -12.96 -47.87 9.65
N ALA A 14 -11.96 -48.66 10.03
CA ALA A 14 -12.02 -49.51 11.22
C ALA A 14 -12.11 -48.67 12.51
N LEU A 15 -11.46 -47.50 12.56
CA LEU A 15 -11.55 -46.56 13.67
C LEU A 15 -12.90 -45.83 13.70
N THR A 16 -13.41 -45.34 12.57
CA THR A 16 -14.67 -44.56 12.53
C THR A 16 -15.91 -45.43 12.67
N SER A 17 -15.89 -46.66 12.17
CA SER A 17 -16.99 -47.63 12.32
C SER A 17 -17.11 -48.23 13.71
N GLY A 18 -16.14 -47.97 14.60
CA GLY A 18 -16.05 -48.61 15.91
C GLY A 18 -15.69 -50.10 15.85
N THR A 19 -15.26 -50.61 14.68
CA THR A 19 -14.77 -51.98 14.55
C THR A 19 -13.58 -52.21 15.47
N ILE A 20 -12.68 -51.23 15.58
CA ILE A 20 -11.68 -51.18 16.63
C ILE A 20 -12.32 -50.52 17.86
N PRO A 21 -12.49 -51.24 18.98
CA PRO A 21 -13.07 -50.66 20.18
C PRO A 21 -12.27 -49.46 20.69
N PRO A 22 -12.92 -48.41 21.25
CA PRO A 22 -12.22 -47.22 21.74
C PRO A 22 -11.15 -47.51 22.80
N ASP A 23 -11.37 -48.50 23.67
CA ASP A 23 -10.42 -48.93 24.71
C ASP A 23 -9.14 -49.59 24.14
N VAL A 24 -9.21 -50.07 22.89
CA VAL A 24 -8.06 -50.56 22.14
C VAL A 24 -7.42 -49.43 21.36
N ALA A 25 -8.22 -48.62 20.66
CA ALA A 25 -7.73 -47.51 19.84
C ALA A 25 -6.98 -46.43 20.65
N GLN A 26 -7.33 -46.24 21.91
CA GLN A 26 -6.67 -45.28 22.81
C GLN A 26 -5.39 -45.80 23.48
N LYS A 27 -5.02 -47.07 23.26
CA LYS A 27 -3.81 -47.65 23.86
C LYS A 27 -2.58 -47.41 22.99
N PRO A 28 -1.39 -47.32 23.61
CA PRO A 28 -0.14 -47.23 22.87
C PRO A 28 0.06 -48.48 22.01
N ALA A 29 0.76 -48.28 20.90
CA ALA A 29 1.08 -49.32 19.94
C ALA A 29 2.43 -49.03 19.28
N VAL A 30 3.00 -50.06 18.66
CA VAL A 30 4.17 -49.91 17.80
C VAL A 30 3.75 -50.22 16.38
N ALA A 31 4.07 -49.34 15.45
CA ALA A 31 3.71 -49.48 14.05
C ALA A 31 4.91 -49.63 13.14
N GLY A 32 4.70 -50.38 12.06
CA GLY A 32 5.56 -50.41 10.88
C GLY A 32 4.75 -49.95 9.67
N PHE A 33 5.39 -49.21 8.77
CA PHE A 33 4.80 -48.73 7.52
C PHE A 33 5.53 -49.37 6.34
N GLY A 34 4.77 -49.98 5.44
CA GLY A 34 5.28 -50.62 4.22
C GLY A 34 5.11 -49.75 2.99
N GLY A 35 5.26 -50.35 1.80
CA GLY A 35 4.86 -49.73 0.55
C GLY A 35 3.34 -49.52 0.47
N ASP A 36 2.89 -48.62 -0.42
CA ASP A 36 1.47 -48.40 -0.74
C ASP A 36 0.55 -48.10 0.46
N GLU A 37 1.02 -47.28 1.42
CA GLU A 37 0.26 -46.91 2.62
C GLU A 37 -0.14 -48.08 3.55
N GLN A 38 0.51 -49.24 3.41
CA GLN A 38 0.29 -50.39 4.29
C GLN A 38 0.79 -50.09 5.71
N VAL A 39 0.04 -50.53 6.72
CA VAL A 39 0.39 -50.33 8.13
C VAL A 39 0.19 -51.60 8.96
N TRP A 40 1.19 -51.94 9.76
CA TRP A 40 1.16 -53.02 10.74
C TRP A 40 1.16 -52.41 12.12
N VAL A 41 0.16 -52.76 12.92
CA VAL A 41 -0.02 -52.24 14.27
C VAL A 41 0.18 -53.38 15.26
N GLU A 42 1.27 -53.33 16.01
CA GLU A 42 1.51 -54.20 17.14
C GLU A 42 0.91 -53.58 18.41
N THR A 43 0.01 -54.32 19.06
CA THR A 43 -0.61 -53.91 20.31
C THR A 43 -0.56 -55.01 21.37
N ALA A 44 -0.46 -54.58 22.63
CA ALA A 44 -0.65 -55.41 23.81
C ALA A 44 -2.14 -55.62 24.14
N ALA A 45 -3.05 -54.83 23.56
CA ALA A 45 -4.48 -54.95 23.80
C ALA A 45 -5.05 -56.24 23.17
N LYS A 46 -5.92 -56.94 23.89
CA LYS A 46 -6.59 -58.14 23.39
C LYS A 46 -7.80 -57.74 22.54
N LEU A 47 -7.81 -58.15 21.27
CA LEU A 47 -8.98 -58.03 20.40
C LEU A 47 -9.85 -59.27 20.54
N SER A 48 -11.16 -59.07 20.73
CA SER A 48 -12.13 -60.17 20.78
C SER A 48 -12.16 -60.93 19.44
N ALA A 49 -12.53 -62.21 19.46
CA ALA A 49 -12.66 -62.99 18.22
C ALA A 49 -13.72 -62.39 17.26
N ALA A 50 -14.76 -61.76 17.79
CA ALA A 50 -15.77 -61.05 17.00
C ALA A 50 -15.14 -59.84 16.29
N THR A 51 -14.35 -59.02 17.00
CA THR A 51 -13.61 -57.89 16.44
C THR A 51 -12.65 -58.34 15.34
N GLN A 52 -11.90 -59.42 15.56
CA GLN A 52 -10.98 -59.96 14.54
C GLN A 52 -11.72 -60.39 13.26
N ARG A 53 -12.91 -61.00 13.38
CA ARG A 53 -13.76 -61.35 12.23
C ARG A 53 -14.27 -60.10 11.50
N GLN A 54 -14.65 -59.04 12.21
CA GLN A 54 -15.07 -57.78 11.61
C GLN A 54 -13.92 -57.08 10.89
N LEU A 55 -12.73 -57.01 11.50
CA LEU A 55 -11.51 -56.50 10.86
C LEU A 55 -11.19 -57.24 9.56
N LYS A 56 -11.30 -58.58 9.58
CA LYS A 56 -11.13 -59.41 8.38
C LYS A 56 -12.14 -59.08 7.28
N ARG A 57 -13.39 -58.77 7.63
CA ARG A 57 -14.41 -58.34 6.65
C ARG A 57 -14.10 -56.97 6.04
N LEU A 58 -13.43 -56.09 6.79
CA LEU A 58 -12.95 -54.80 6.29
C LEU A 58 -11.65 -54.90 5.47
N GLY A 59 -11.05 -56.08 5.35
CA GLY A 59 -9.80 -56.29 4.62
C GLY A 59 -8.52 -56.23 5.48
N ALA A 60 -8.64 -56.08 6.80
CA ALA A 60 -7.50 -56.14 7.71
C ALA A 60 -7.16 -57.59 8.10
N LEU A 61 -5.88 -57.90 8.28
CA LEU A 61 -5.39 -59.23 8.64
C LEU A 61 -4.82 -59.23 10.05
N VAL A 62 -5.13 -60.25 10.85
CA VAL A 62 -4.53 -60.44 12.19
C VAL A 62 -3.43 -61.50 12.07
N CYS A 63 -2.20 -61.10 12.32
CA CYS A 63 -1.00 -61.91 12.08
C CYS A 63 -0.16 -62.07 13.36
N LYS A 64 0.70 -63.11 13.37
CA LYS A 64 1.66 -63.35 14.46
C LYS A 64 3.01 -62.67 14.23
N SER A 65 3.38 -62.47 12.97
CA SER A 65 4.62 -61.82 12.52
C SER A 65 4.31 -60.78 11.45
N SER A 66 5.29 -59.90 11.19
CA SER A 66 5.31 -58.96 10.07
C SER A 66 6.73 -58.93 9.53
N ASP A 67 6.84 -58.78 8.22
CA ASP A 67 8.12 -58.67 7.51
C ASP A 67 8.64 -57.21 7.50
N VAL A 68 7.85 -56.26 8.02
CA VAL A 68 8.20 -54.84 8.12
C VAL A 68 8.68 -54.52 9.53
N ALA A 69 9.78 -53.76 9.63
CA ALA A 69 10.28 -53.26 10.89
C ALA A 69 9.25 -52.33 11.57
N ARG A 70 8.95 -52.61 12.83
CA ARG A 70 7.99 -51.83 13.63
C ARG A 70 8.76 -50.90 14.56
N ASN A 71 9.07 -49.71 14.05
CA ASN A 71 9.96 -48.74 14.71
C ASN A 71 9.25 -47.44 15.09
N THR A 72 7.95 -47.30 14.82
CA THR A 72 7.20 -46.09 15.14
C THR A 72 6.32 -46.32 16.36
N GLU A 73 6.74 -45.81 17.51
CA GLU A 73 5.91 -45.81 18.71
C GLU A 73 4.82 -44.75 18.60
N VAL A 74 3.57 -45.12 18.93
CA VAL A 74 2.44 -44.20 18.98
C VAL A 74 1.72 -44.30 20.31
N SER A 75 1.19 -43.17 20.77
CA SER A 75 0.42 -43.08 22.02
C SER A 75 -0.98 -43.67 21.87
N CYS A 76 -1.54 -43.63 20.66
CA CYS A 76 -2.85 -44.16 20.31
C CYS A 76 -2.94 -44.45 18.81
N TRP A 77 -3.92 -45.24 18.39
CA TRP A 77 -4.08 -45.66 17.00
C TRP A 77 -4.46 -44.53 16.04
N PRO A 78 -5.28 -43.53 16.42
CA PRO A 78 -5.54 -42.38 15.54
C PRO A 78 -4.26 -41.66 15.07
N GLN A 79 -3.18 -41.67 15.87
CA GLN A 79 -1.89 -41.07 15.50
C GLN A 79 -1.23 -41.73 14.28
N LEU A 80 -1.64 -42.94 13.91
CA LEU A 80 -1.12 -43.66 12.74
C LEU A 80 -1.60 -43.05 11.41
N LEU A 81 -2.72 -42.33 11.43
CA LEU A 81 -3.23 -41.64 10.26
C LEU A 81 -2.43 -40.34 10.05
N PRO A 82 -1.85 -40.13 8.85
CA PRO A 82 -1.12 -38.91 8.59
C PRO A 82 -2.07 -37.72 8.46
N LEU A 83 -1.53 -36.52 8.68
CA LEU A 83 -2.19 -35.30 8.24
C LEU A 83 -2.26 -35.25 6.71
N VAL A 84 -3.40 -34.81 6.20
CA VAL A 84 -3.67 -34.66 4.77
C VAL A 84 -3.64 -33.16 4.45
N ARG A 85 -3.05 -32.79 3.31
CA ARG A 85 -3.05 -31.39 2.85
C ARG A 85 -4.49 -30.92 2.64
N ASP A 86 -4.80 -29.74 3.16
CA ASP A 86 -6.06 -29.06 2.93
C ASP A 86 -5.98 -28.34 1.58
N THR A 87 -7.04 -28.44 0.77
CA THR A 87 -7.15 -27.72 -0.52
C THR A 87 -7.99 -26.46 -0.38
N ALA A 88 -8.59 -26.22 0.81
CA ALA A 88 -9.39 -25.04 1.05
C ALA A 88 -8.54 -23.75 1.13
N PRO A 89 -9.03 -22.62 0.59
CA PRO A 89 -8.33 -21.35 0.65
C PRO A 89 -8.24 -20.80 2.09
N LEU A 90 -7.10 -20.18 2.40
CA LEU A 90 -6.75 -19.64 3.73
C LEU A 90 -7.48 -18.35 4.11
N ASN A 91 -8.29 -17.80 3.20
CA ASN A 91 -8.96 -16.51 3.38
C ASN A 91 -9.97 -16.48 4.55
N SER A 92 -10.31 -17.65 5.13
CA SER A 92 -11.20 -17.75 6.29
C SER A 92 -10.53 -17.45 7.63
N LEU A 93 -9.23 -17.13 7.65
CA LEU A 93 -8.47 -16.98 8.90
C LEU A 93 -8.50 -15.58 9.52
N GLU A 94 -9.09 -14.57 8.87
CA GLU A 94 -9.11 -13.16 9.36
C GLU A 94 -9.76 -12.94 10.73
N LYS A 95 -10.63 -13.86 11.16
CA LYS A 95 -11.28 -13.83 12.49
C LYS A 95 -11.00 -15.09 13.30
N THR A 96 -10.20 -15.99 12.76
CA THR A 96 -9.93 -17.29 13.38
C THR A 96 -8.71 -17.16 14.29
N PRO A 97 -8.79 -17.64 15.55
CA PRO A 97 -7.61 -17.75 16.39
C PRO A 97 -6.61 -18.72 15.76
N VAL A 98 -5.39 -18.25 15.55
CA VAL A 98 -4.25 -19.04 15.10
C VAL A 98 -3.25 -19.11 16.22
N LEU A 99 -2.76 -20.31 16.49
CA LEU A 99 -1.72 -20.55 17.48
C LEU A 99 -0.39 -20.69 16.74
N PHE A 100 0.52 -19.75 16.95
CA PHE A 100 1.90 -19.86 16.50
C PHE A 100 2.74 -20.52 17.57
N ASP A 101 3.75 -21.24 17.11
CA ASP A 101 4.67 -22.00 17.91
C ASP A 101 6.09 -21.63 17.49
N VAL A 102 6.82 -21.00 18.40
CA VAL A 102 8.12 -20.37 18.14
C VAL A 102 9.18 -20.94 19.05
N SER A 103 10.36 -21.20 18.49
CA SER A 103 11.45 -21.93 19.14
C SER A 103 12.25 -21.10 20.16
N SER A 104 12.10 -19.77 20.18
CA SER A 104 12.90 -18.90 21.04
C SER A 104 12.22 -17.59 21.41
N GLY A 105 12.77 -16.89 22.39
CA GLY A 105 12.34 -15.54 22.79
C GLY A 105 12.62 -14.48 21.73
N ALA A 106 13.67 -14.66 20.92
CA ALA A 106 13.97 -13.79 19.79
C ALA A 106 12.88 -13.91 18.71
N GLU A 107 12.46 -15.13 18.38
CA GLU A 107 11.38 -15.37 17.42
C GLU A 107 10.02 -14.93 17.95
N LEU A 108 9.75 -15.11 19.26
CA LEU A 108 8.59 -14.52 19.93
C LEU A 108 8.55 -13.00 19.73
N SER A 109 9.63 -12.31 20.08
CA SER A 109 9.73 -10.84 19.98
C SER A 109 9.54 -10.38 18.53
N ARG A 110 10.20 -11.07 17.59
CA ARG A 110 10.09 -10.78 16.16
C ARG A 110 8.65 -10.93 15.65
N LEU A 111 7.98 -12.02 16.00
CA LEU A 111 6.60 -12.28 15.58
C LEU A 111 5.64 -11.25 16.20
N VAL A 112 5.74 -10.97 17.49
CA VAL A 112 4.89 -10.00 18.20
C VAL A 112 5.04 -8.59 17.60
N LEU A 113 6.28 -8.14 17.36
CA LEU A 113 6.53 -6.83 16.75
C LEU A 113 6.06 -6.76 15.29
N GLU A 114 6.16 -7.86 14.54
CA GLU A 114 5.60 -7.94 13.20
C GLU A 114 4.08 -7.75 13.20
N MET A 115 3.37 -8.42 14.12
CA MET A 115 1.92 -8.30 14.29
C MET A 115 1.52 -6.87 14.67
N LEU A 116 2.21 -6.27 15.65
CA LEU A 116 1.95 -4.88 16.08
C LEU A 116 2.19 -3.89 14.94
N ARG A 117 3.25 -4.07 14.14
CA ARG A 117 3.54 -3.20 12.99
C ARG A 117 2.45 -3.25 11.92
N LEU A 118 1.74 -4.39 11.83
CA LEU A 118 0.64 -4.61 10.90
C LEU A 118 -0.72 -4.32 11.53
N ASP A 119 -0.76 -3.55 12.63
CA ASP A 119 -1.96 -3.13 13.34
C ASP A 119 -2.82 -4.30 13.86
N ASN A 120 -2.16 -5.41 14.24
CA ASN A 120 -2.80 -6.52 14.93
C ASN A 120 -2.27 -6.66 16.36
N ASP A 121 -3.03 -6.12 17.31
CA ASP A 121 -2.78 -6.16 18.75
C ASP A 121 -3.51 -7.30 19.47
N ARG A 122 -4.37 -8.06 18.76
CA ARG A 122 -5.19 -9.15 19.33
C ARG A 122 -4.39 -10.43 19.46
N GLN A 123 -3.33 -10.35 20.25
CA GLN A 123 -2.37 -11.41 20.46
C GLN A 123 -2.10 -11.61 21.95
N SER A 124 -1.78 -12.85 22.29
CA SER A 124 -1.45 -13.27 23.64
C SER A 124 -0.39 -14.36 23.55
N TYR A 125 0.46 -14.48 24.55
CA TYR A 125 1.59 -15.42 24.50
C TYR A 125 1.61 -16.36 25.70
N ARG A 126 2.33 -17.46 25.58
CA ARG A 126 2.61 -18.36 26.67
C ARG A 126 4.00 -18.95 26.52
N TRP A 127 4.83 -18.78 27.54
CA TRP A 127 6.14 -19.39 27.61
C TRP A 127 6.06 -20.85 28.07
N LEU A 128 6.79 -21.73 27.40
CA LEU A 128 6.90 -23.14 27.72
C LEU A 128 8.32 -23.42 28.22
N VAL A 129 8.42 -23.98 29.42
CA VAL A 129 9.69 -24.44 30.00
C VAL A 129 9.67 -25.95 30.00
N GLU A 130 10.68 -26.58 29.39
CA GLU A 130 10.84 -28.03 29.42
C GLU A 130 11.45 -28.42 30.76
N SER A 131 10.80 -29.33 31.48
CA SER A 131 11.13 -29.65 32.88
C SER A 131 12.47 -30.37 33.07
N ASP A 132 13.06 -30.93 32.01
CA ASP A 132 14.31 -31.73 32.08
C ASP A 132 15.55 -31.02 31.53
N ASN A 133 15.42 -29.82 30.96
CA ASN A 133 16.53 -29.14 30.31
C ASN A 133 17.19 -28.13 31.27
N GLN A 134 18.43 -28.40 31.70
CA GLN A 134 19.19 -27.53 32.61
C GLN A 134 19.58 -26.19 31.97
N ASN A 135 19.54 -26.08 30.63
CA ASN A 135 19.66 -24.82 29.91
C ASN A 135 18.32 -24.08 29.89
N LYS A 136 18.08 -23.27 30.93
CA LYS A 136 16.90 -22.41 31.08
C LYS A 136 16.71 -21.35 29.97
N GLU A 137 17.70 -21.17 29.08
CA GLU A 137 17.70 -20.11 28.06
C GLU A 137 17.01 -20.51 26.74
N GLU A 138 16.84 -21.80 26.44
CA GLU A 138 16.14 -22.28 25.24
C GLU A 138 14.65 -22.50 25.51
N GLY A 139 13.95 -21.43 25.89
CA GLY A 139 12.51 -21.50 26.09
C GLY A 139 11.74 -21.34 24.77
N ARG A 140 10.71 -22.16 24.61
CA ARG A 140 9.79 -22.17 23.48
C ARG A 140 8.53 -21.37 23.85
N ALA A 141 7.92 -20.66 22.91
CA ALA A 141 6.69 -19.92 23.18
C ALA A 141 5.56 -20.31 22.24
N LEU A 142 4.35 -20.17 22.76
CA LEU A 142 3.13 -20.17 21.96
C LEU A 142 2.61 -18.74 21.86
N VAL A 143 2.19 -18.32 20.67
CA VAL A 143 1.57 -17.01 20.44
C VAL A 143 0.21 -17.22 19.81
N ARG A 144 -0.85 -16.92 20.54
CA ARG A 144 -2.22 -16.97 20.04
C ARG A 144 -2.58 -15.62 19.46
N VAL A 145 -2.92 -15.57 18.17
CA VAL A 145 -3.27 -14.36 17.44
C VAL A 145 -4.64 -14.52 16.81
N VAL A 146 -5.53 -13.53 16.97
CA VAL A 146 -6.83 -13.51 16.29
C VAL A 146 -6.70 -12.75 14.97
N GLY A 147 -6.90 -13.46 13.87
CA GLY A 147 -6.82 -12.86 12.54
C GLY A 147 -5.41 -12.43 12.13
N PRO A 148 -4.40 -13.31 12.17
CA PRO A 148 -3.03 -12.94 11.85
C PRO A 148 -2.92 -12.40 10.41
N PRO A 149 -2.04 -11.42 10.15
CA PRO A 149 -1.75 -10.94 8.80
C PRO A 149 -1.28 -12.08 7.90
N TYR A 150 -1.68 -12.03 6.63
CA TYR A 150 -1.39 -13.09 5.64
C TYR A 150 0.10 -13.39 5.51
N TYR A 151 0.95 -12.35 5.56
CA TYR A 151 2.41 -12.52 5.46
C TYR A 151 2.99 -13.41 6.58
N SER A 152 2.51 -13.24 7.81
CA SER A 152 2.97 -14.03 8.96
C SER A 152 2.56 -15.50 8.84
N LEU A 153 1.37 -15.75 8.29
CA LEU A 153 0.90 -17.11 7.97
C LEU A 153 1.72 -17.75 6.85
N LEU A 154 2.02 -17.00 5.79
CA LEU A 154 2.82 -17.48 4.66
C LEU A 154 4.21 -17.91 5.13
N ARG A 155 4.83 -17.15 6.03
CA ARG A 155 6.12 -17.50 6.65
C ARG A 155 6.10 -18.86 7.34
N ALA A 156 5.00 -19.18 8.02
CA ALA A 156 4.82 -20.46 8.68
C ALA A 156 4.59 -21.61 7.69
N LEU A 157 3.81 -21.36 6.63
CA LEU A 157 3.47 -22.35 5.61
C LEU A 157 4.64 -22.74 4.72
N ASP A 158 5.38 -21.74 4.24
CA ASP A 158 6.53 -21.92 3.35
C ASP A 158 7.79 -22.33 4.12
N GLN A 159 7.71 -22.39 5.45
CA GLN A 159 8.84 -22.63 6.35
C GLN A 159 10.04 -21.72 5.99
N LEU A 160 9.77 -20.43 5.73
CA LEU A 160 10.78 -19.47 5.31
C LEU A 160 11.87 -19.34 6.39
N GLY A 161 13.09 -19.77 6.07
CA GLY A 161 14.22 -19.83 7.00
C GLY A 161 14.59 -21.24 7.48
N GLY A 162 13.80 -22.27 7.13
CA GLY A 162 14.03 -23.66 7.49
C GLY A 162 13.14 -24.15 8.64
N PRO A 163 13.04 -25.48 8.85
CA PRO A 163 12.08 -26.10 9.77
C PRO A 163 12.32 -25.79 11.26
N ASP A 164 13.55 -25.37 11.62
CA ASP A 164 13.95 -25.06 13.01
C ASP A 164 13.81 -23.56 13.36
N ILE A 165 13.68 -22.72 12.33
CA ILE A 165 13.66 -21.26 12.45
C ILE A 165 12.24 -20.72 12.20
N ALA A 166 11.54 -21.27 11.21
CA ALA A 166 10.22 -20.79 10.84
C ALA A 166 9.18 -21.11 11.94
N PRO A 167 8.30 -20.16 12.28
CA PRO A 167 7.21 -20.43 13.21
C PRO A 167 6.27 -21.47 12.61
N ARG A 168 5.69 -22.34 13.45
CA ARG A 168 4.58 -23.21 13.01
C ARG A 168 3.26 -22.59 13.39
N ALA A 169 2.30 -22.60 12.48
CA ALA A 169 0.96 -22.06 12.73
C ALA A 169 -0.04 -23.20 12.83
N PHE A 170 -0.97 -23.11 13.78
CA PHE A 170 -2.02 -24.10 14.01
C PHE A 170 -3.38 -23.44 14.09
N VAL A 171 -4.41 -24.16 13.64
CA VAL A 171 -5.82 -23.80 13.76
C VAL A 171 -6.58 -24.86 14.53
N GLU A 172 -7.50 -24.42 15.39
CA GLU A 172 -8.34 -25.34 16.16
C GLU A 172 -9.40 -25.97 15.25
N ARG A 173 -9.40 -27.30 15.13
CA ARG A 173 -10.36 -28.07 14.30
C ARG A 173 -11.42 -28.78 15.14
N ALA A 174 -11.14 -28.99 16.42
CA ALA A 174 -12.07 -29.47 17.44
C ALA A 174 -11.58 -28.94 18.80
N PRO A 175 -12.43 -28.89 19.85
CA PRO A 175 -12.03 -28.36 21.15
C PRO A 175 -10.72 -28.98 21.69
N GLY A 176 -9.70 -28.16 21.84
CA GLY A 176 -8.36 -28.55 22.29
C GLY A 176 -7.50 -29.27 21.24
N VAL A 177 -7.97 -29.45 20.00
CA VAL A 177 -7.25 -30.11 18.90
C VAL A 177 -6.85 -29.08 17.86
N TRP A 178 -5.56 -28.77 17.83
CA TRP A 178 -4.94 -27.79 16.96
C TRP A 178 -4.16 -28.49 15.85
N VAL A 179 -4.47 -28.18 14.60
CA VAL A 179 -3.85 -28.81 13.42
C VAL A 179 -3.02 -27.77 12.68
N GLU A 180 -1.83 -28.15 12.25
CA GLU A 180 -0.95 -27.27 11.46
C GLU A 180 -1.70 -26.69 10.24
N VAL A 181 -1.58 -25.39 10.01
CA VAL A 181 -2.27 -24.68 8.93
C VAL A 181 -1.88 -25.29 7.58
N GLY A 182 -2.85 -25.39 6.66
CA GLY A 182 -2.67 -26.08 5.38
C GLY A 182 -2.86 -27.60 5.44
N TYR A 183 -3.20 -28.14 6.62
CA TYR A 183 -3.49 -29.56 6.81
C TYR A 183 -4.82 -29.79 7.54
N HIS A 184 -5.33 -31.01 7.43
CA HIS A 184 -6.41 -31.54 8.26
C HIS A 184 -6.08 -32.96 8.73
N HIS A 185 -6.55 -33.33 9.92
CA HIS A 185 -6.50 -34.71 10.39
C HIS A 185 -7.82 -35.41 10.05
N PRO A 186 -7.83 -36.61 9.44
CA PRO A 186 -9.07 -37.27 9.01
C PRO A 186 -10.06 -37.55 10.15
N LEU A 187 -9.55 -37.66 11.38
CA LEU A 187 -10.33 -37.89 12.60
C LEU A 187 -10.34 -36.69 13.58
N ALA A 188 -10.01 -35.47 13.13
CA ALA A 188 -9.89 -34.31 14.02
C ALA A 188 -11.11 -34.14 14.94
N ALA A 189 -12.32 -34.25 14.38
CA ALA A 189 -13.58 -34.10 15.11
C ALA A 189 -13.87 -35.23 16.13
N ASN A 190 -13.19 -36.38 15.99
CA ASN A 190 -13.36 -37.54 16.87
C ASN A 190 -12.28 -37.62 17.95
N ILE A 191 -11.21 -36.83 17.84
CA ILE A 191 -10.13 -36.80 18.82
C ILE A 191 -10.54 -35.88 19.97
N ARG A 192 -10.35 -36.37 21.20
CA ARG A 192 -10.53 -35.59 22.42
C ARG A 192 -9.25 -35.66 23.24
N PRO A 193 -8.52 -34.55 23.41
CA PRO A 193 -7.40 -34.51 24.32
C PRO A 193 -7.84 -34.86 25.75
N PRO A 194 -6.93 -35.38 26.59
CA PRO A 194 -7.19 -35.53 28.02
C PRO A 194 -7.60 -34.19 28.66
N LYS A 195 -8.38 -34.25 29.74
CA LYS A 195 -8.81 -33.05 30.45
C LYS A 195 -7.60 -32.19 30.87
N GLY A 196 -7.68 -30.88 30.62
CA GLY A 196 -6.60 -29.94 30.94
C GLY A 196 -5.38 -30.07 30.03
N LYS A 197 -5.53 -30.69 28.86
CA LYS A 197 -4.51 -30.76 27.81
C LYS A 197 -5.04 -30.21 26.50
N ILE A 198 -4.15 -29.67 25.69
CA ILE A 198 -4.35 -29.41 24.27
C ILE A 198 -3.41 -30.29 23.46
N LEU A 199 -3.79 -30.56 22.22
CA LEU A 199 -3.07 -31.40 21.29
C LEU A 199 -2.70 -30.61 20.04
N LEU A 200 -1.41 -30.50 19.74
CA LEU A 200 -0.93 -29.95 18.47
C LEU A 200 -0.58 -31.10 17.52
N LEU A 201 -1.12 -31.06 16.30
CA LEU A 201 -0.92 -32.07 15.26
C LEU A 201 -0.08 -31.49 14.14
N ARG A 202 1.06 -32.15 13.84
CA ARG A 202 2.01 -31.78 12.80
C ARG A 202 2.20 -32.91 11.78
N PRO A 203 2.47 -32.58 10.51
CA PRO A 203 2.71 -33.58 9.50
C PRO A 203 4.07 -34.30 9.73
N PRO A 204 4.19 -35.58 9.32
CA PRO A 204 3.10 -36.42 8.86
C PRO A 204 2.26 -36.97 10.02
N ARG A 205 2.84 -37.30 11.18
CA ARG A 205 2.20 -38.04 12.29
C ARG A 205 2.65 -37.60 13.69
N GLN A 206 3.11 -36.36 13.81
CA GLN A 206 3.68 -35.86 15.06
C GLN A 206 2.57 -35.25 15.92
N TRP A 207 2.44 -35.77 17.13
CA TRP A 207 1.47 -35.32 18.12
C TRP A 207 2.22 -34.73 19.30
N LEU A 208 1.88 -33.50 19.68
CA LEU A 208 2.44 -32.84 20.85
C LEU A 208 1.33 -32.51 21.84
N MET A 209 1.40 -33.12 23.01
CA MET A 209 0.47 -32.87 24.11
C MET A 209 1.02 -31.77 25.01
N LEU A 210 0.23 -30.73 25.25
CA LEU A 210 0.59 -29.61 26.12
C LEU A 210 -0.45 -29.44 27.21
N ALA A 211 -0.06 -28.90 28.36
CA ALA A 211 -1.03 -28.47 29.36
C ALA A 211 -1.92 -27.37 28.77
N ASP A 212 -3.22 -27.43 28.98
CA ASP A 212 -4.13 -26.32 28.72
C ASP A 212 -3.99 -25.32 29.86
N ALA A 213 -3.37 -24.18 29.58
CA ALA A 213 -3.03 -23.17 30.58
C ALA A 213 -3.18 -21.78 29.95
N PRO A 214 -3.42 -20.74 30.78
CA PRO A 214 -3.76 -19.41 30.29
C PRO A 214 -2.64 -18.80 29.45
N PHE A 215 -3.04 -17.90 28.55
CA PHE A 215 -2.13 -17.02 27.83
C PHE A 215 -2.05 -15.67 28.56
N HIS A 216 -0.90 -15.04 28.46
CA HIS A 216 -0.55 -13.74 29.00
C HIS A 216 -0.73 -12.64 27.94
N ASP A 217 -0.99 -11.42 28.38
CA ASP A 217 -1.09 -10.26 27.48
C ASP A 217 0.30 -9.92 26.93
N ILE A 218 0.42 -9.62 25.63
CA ILE A 218 1.72 -9.23 25.05
C ILE A 218 2.29 -7.96 25.67
N TYR A 219 1.47 -7.09 26.26
CA TYR A 219 1.93 -5.87 26.90
C TYR A 219 2.67 -6.14 28.22
N GLU A 220 2.60 -7.37 28.76
CA GLU A 220 3.44 -7.81 29.88
C GLU A 220 4.92 -7.91 29.50
N ILE A 221 5.25 -8.10 28.20
CA ILE A 221 6.63 -8.27 27.70
C ILE A 221 7.10 -7.13 26.79
N VAL A 222 6.19 -6.28 26.30
CA VAL A 222 6.55 -5.11 25.49
C VAL A 222 6.84 -3.91 26.41
N GLU A 223 8.07 -3.83 26.91
CA GLU A 223 8.55 -2.64 27.63
C GLU A 223 8.97 -1.53 26.64
N PHE A 224 8.13 -0.51 26.47
CA PHE A 224 8.54 0.73 25.80
C PHE A 224 9.38 1.59 26.76
N ARG A 225 10.70 1.36 26.79
CA ARG A 225 11.60 2.26 27.52
C ARG A 225 11.77 3.56 26.76
N LEU A 226 10.94 4.56 27.09
CA LEU A 226 11.17 5.93 26.65
C LEU A 226 12.42 6.48 27.36
N PRO A 227 13.39 7.05 26.63
CA PRO A 227 14.49 7.74 27.28
C PRO A 227 13.91 8.89 28.13
N SER A 228 14.14 8.83 29.44
CA SER A 228 13.67 9.81 30.43
C SER A 228 14.35 11.18 30.31
N GLY A 229 15.33 11.30 29.41
CA GLY A 229 15.98 12.56 29.07
C GLY A 229 15.03 13.44 28.27
N VAL A 230 14.38 14.40 28.93
CA VAL A 230 13.76 15.53 28.26
C VAL A 230 14.85 16.28 27.51
N THR A 231 14.96 16.06 26.20
CA THR A 231 15.80 16.89 25.32
C THR A 231 15.20 18.30 25.33
N ARG A 232 15.74 19.18 26.17
CA ARG A 232 15.36 20.59 26.21
C ARG A 232 15.98 21.28 25.00
N TRP A 233 15.24 21.29 23.90
CA TRP A 233 15.55 22.12 22.74
C TRP A 233 15.49 23.58 23.19
N LYS A 234 16.62 24.30 23.13
CA LYS A 234 16.60 25.76 23.22
C LYS A 234 16.25 26.29 21.84
N ASP A 235 15.23 27.13 21.80
CA ASP A 235 14.95 27.92 20.62
C ASP A 235 16.21 28.71 20.25
N SER A 236 16.59 28.65 18.98
CA SER A 236 17.73 29.36 18.44
C SER A 236 17.26 30.03 17.16
N PRO A 237 17.59 31.32 16.96
CA PRO A 237 17.30 31.95 15.69
C PRO A 237 17.98 31.16 14.56
N LEU A 238 17.26 30.94 13.46
CA LEU A 238 17.82 30.39 12.23
C LEU A 238 19.04 31.23 11.85
N PRO A 239 20.26 30.65 11.78
CA PRO A 239 21.48 31.43 11.58
C PRO A 239 21.46 32.21 10.26
N HIS A 240 20.80 31.67 9.23
CA HIS A 240 20.56 32.36 7.96
C HIS A 240 19.18 32.00 7.39
N ARG A 241 18.55 32.96 6.70
CA ARG A 241 17.35 32.69 5.90
C ARG A 241 17.73 31.83 4.69
N LEU A 242 17.01 30.73 4.47
CA LEU A 242 17.22 29.88 3.30
C LEU A 242 16.89 30.66 2.01
N PRO A 243 17.84 30.86 1.09
CA PRO A 243 17.57 31.51 -0.18
C PRO A 243 16.80 30.54 -1.08
N VAL A 244 15.57 30.90 -1.42
CA VAL A 244 14.73 30.14 -2.34
C VAL A 244 14.59 30.94 -3.62
N VAL A 245 15.16 30.43 -4.72
CA VAL A 245 15.11 31.08 -6.03
C VAL A 245 13.80 30.73 -6.74
N LEU A 246 13.04 31.75 -7.12
CA LEU A 246 11.82 31.58 -7.92
C LEU A 246 12.17 31.21 -9.37
N ARG A 247 11.41 30.28 -9.94
CA ARG A 247 11.55 29.84 -11.34
C ARG A 247 10.18 29.74 -12.02
N LEU A 248 10.13 30.03 -13.30
CA LEU A 248 9.01 29.65 -14.16
C LEU A 248 9.14 28.18 -14.56
N ARG A 249 8.04 27.44 -14.46
CA ARG A 249 7.92 26.08 -14.98
C ARG A 249 6.71 25.96 -15.90
N PRO A 250 6.78 25.11 -16.94
CA PRO A 250 5.60 24.75 -17.72
C PRO A 250 4.49 24.25 -16.80
N ALA A 251 3.30 24.80 -17.00
CA ALA A 251 2.04 24.40 -16.39
C ALA A 251 1.14 23.78 -17.47
N GLY A 252 -0.03 23.28 -17.08
CA GLY A 252 -1.01 22.69 -18.00
C GLY A 252 -1.49 23.65 -19.11
N PRO A 253 -2.53 23.26 -19.87
CA PRO A 253 -2.98 24.03 -21.04
C PRO A 253 -3.20 25.50 -20.69
N ALA A 254 -2.74 26.38 -21.57
CA ALA A 254 -2.86 27.82 -21.41
C ALA A 254 -4.32 28.24 -21.39
N ASP A 255 -4.82 28.60 -20.21
CA ASP A 255 -6.03 29.41 -20.10
C ASP A 255 -5.81 30.75 -20.83
N GLY A 256 -6.86 31.25 -21.49
CA GLY A 256 -6.79 32.40 -22.41
C GLY A 256 -5.92 33.58 -21.95
N ALA A 257 -5.13 34.11 -22.88
CA ALA A 257 -4.24 35.23 -22.65
C ALA A 257 -5.02 36.54 -22.43
N GLU A 258 -4.46 37.42 -21.60
CA GLU A 258 -5.03 38.71 -21.24
C GLU A 258 -4.10 39.87 -21.60
N LEU A 259 -2.84 39.56 -21.96
CA LEU A 259 -1.82 40.52 -22.37
C LEU A 259 -0.95 39.90 -23.47
N TRP A 260 -0.63 40.69 -24.50
CA TRP A 260 0.22 40.29 -25.61
C TRP A 260 1.34 41.30 -25.79
N VAL A 261 2.56 40.81 -25.92
CA VAL A 261 3.74 41.64 -26.16
C VAL A 261 4.27 41.36 -27.56
N LEU A 262 4.19 42.37 -28.42
CA LEU A 262 4.70 42.35 -29.79
C LEU A 262 6.12 42.92 -29.79
N ARG A 263 7.04 42.22 -30.44
CA ARG A 263 8.46 42.60 -30.55
C ARG A 263 8.91 42.52 -32.00
N GLY A 264 9.95 43.28 -32.35
CA GLY A 264 10.46 43.37 -33.72
C GLY A 264 9.60 44.34 -34.54
N ASP A 265 8.88 43.82 -35.53
CA ASP A 265 8.00 44.59 -36.41
C ASP A 265 6.63 44.88 -35.77
N ALA A 266 6.68 45.37 -34.53
CA ALA A 266 5.52 45.42 -33.64
C ALA A 266 4.42 46.37 -34.13
N LEU A 267 4.80 47.46 -34.80
CA LEU A 267 3.84 48.44 -35.32
C LEU A 267 3.13 47.92 -36.58
N ASP A 268 3.85 47.27 -37.51
CA ASP A 268 3.23 46.73 -38.72
C ASP A 268 2.34 45.53 -38.42
N GLU A 269 2.75 44.68 -37.46
CA GLU A 269 1.89 43.60 -36.94
C GLU A 269 0.63 44.17 -36.27
N LEU A 270 0.76 45.22 -35.45
CA LEU A 270 -0.39 45.90 -34.86
C LEU A 270 -1.31 46.49 -35.94
N ASN A 271 -0.74 47.15 -36.95
CA ASN A 271 -1.49 47.76 -38.05
C ASN A 271 -2.27 46.68 -38.83
N ARG A 272 -1.62 45.57 -39.19
CA ARG A 272 -2.27 44.42 -39.83
C ARG A 272 -3.39 43.84 -38.96
N PHE A 273 -3.18 43.74 -37.64
CA PHE A 273 -4.23 43.29 -36.72
C PHE A 273 -5.42 44.25 -36.72
N VAL A 274 -5.20 45.56 -36.59
CA VAL A 274 -6.25 46.58 -36.57
C VAL A 274 -7.05 46.60 -37.88
N GLN A 275 -6.38 46.50 -39.04
CA GLN A 275 -7.04 46.49 -40.36
C GLN A 275 -8.00 45.31 -40.57
N ASN A 276 -7.78 44.20 -39.87
CA ASN A 276 -8.57 42.98 -40.01
C ASN A 276 -9.51 42.71 -38.82
N ALA A 277 -9.44 43.52 -37.77
CA ALA A 277 -10.23 43.34 -36.55
C ALA A 277 -11.56 44.09 -36.61
N GLU A 278 -12.59 43.52 -35.99
CA GLU A 278 -13.87 44.21 -35.81
C GLU A 278 -13.78 45.29 -34.70
N ASP A 279 -14.50 46.40 -34.86
CA ASP A 279 -14.52 47.51 -33.89
C ASP A 279 -14.86 47.05 -32.46
N GLN A 280 -15.77 46.08 -32.31
CA GLN A 280 -16.13 45.52 -31.01
C GLN A 280 -14.94 44.86 -30.30
N LEU A 281 -14.02 44.24 -31.05
CA LEU A 281 -12.79 43.66 -30.51
C LEU A 281 -11.81 44.78 -30.11
N LEU A 282 -11.64 45.80 -30.95
CA LEU A 282 -10.73 46.93 -30.69
C LEU A 282 -11.12 47.69 -29.41
N HIS A 283 -12.42 47.92 -29.18
CA HIS A 283 -12.91 48.57 -27.95
C HIS A 283 -12.56 47.82 -26.66
N ARG A 284 -12.29 46.51 -26.74
CA ARG A 284 -11.94 45.66 -25.59
C ARG A 284 -10.45 45.67 -25.28
N LEU A 285 -9.63 46.30 -26.11
CA LEU A 285 -8.18 46.33 -25.96
C LEU A 285 -7.70 47.73 -25.57
N ALA A 286 -6.72 47.75 -24.69
CA ALA A 286 -5.86 48.90 -24.46
C ALA A 286 -4.46 48.56 -24.99
N PHE A 287 -3.72 49.58 -25.40
CA PHE A 287 -2.36 49.42 -25.88
C PHE A 287 -1.44 50.44 -25.22
N ALA A 288 -0.16 50.07 -25.14
CA ALA A 288 0.92 50.95 -24.78
C ALA A 288 2.12 50.67 -25.68
N VAL A 289 2.91 51.70 -25.95
CA VAL A 289 4.15 51.60 -26.73
C VAL A 289 5.32 51.91 -25.81
N GLY A 290 6.30 51.02 -25.81
CA GLY A 290 7.56 51.19 -25.08
C GLY A 290 8.76 51.02 -26.00
N ALA A 291 9.94 51.33 -25.48
CA ALA A 291 11.20 51.06 -26.16
C ALA A 291 12.14 50.30 -25.23
N LYS A 292 12.80 49.26 -25.75
CA LYS A 292 13.83 48.50 -25.02
C LYS A 292 14.97 48.17 -25.97
N ASN A 293 16.20 48.50 -25.57
CA ASN A 293 17.41 48.28 -26.36
C ASN A 293 17.31 48.84 -27.80
N GLY A 294 16.64 49.98 -27.97
CA GLY A 294 16.41 50.61 -29.27
C GLY A 294 15.33 49.96 -30.14
N GLN A 295 14.64 48.92 -29.65
CA GLN A 295 13.51 48.29 -30.33
C GLN A 295 12.18 48.78 -29.74
N THR A 296 11.23 49.07 -30.63
CA THR A 296 9.84 49.38 -30.25
C THR A 296 9.13 48.11 -29.82
N ILE A 297 8.43 48.19 -28.69
CA ILE A 297 7.59 47.12 -28.15
C ILE A 297 6.16 47.67 -28.06
N VAL A 298 5.21 46.89 -28.55
CA VAL A 298 3.78 47.17 -28.39
C VAL A 298 3.20 46.17 -27.40
N VAL A 299 2.50 46.66 -26.39
CA VAL A 299 1.81 45.80 -25.42
C VAL A 299 0.31 46.00 -25.58
N LEU A 300 -0.40 44.93 -25.90
CA LEU A 300 -1.86 44.88 -25.92
C LEU A 300 -2.37 44.24 -24.63
N ARG A 301 -3.41 44.81 -24.04
CA ARG A 301 -4.02 44.31 -22.81
C ARG A 301 -5.54 44.31 -22.92
N VAL A 302 -6.16 43.24 -22.41
CA VAL A 302 -7.62 43.18 -22.28
C VAL A 302 -8.08 44.19 -21.23
N ARG A 303 -9.01 45.06 -21.61
CA ARG A 303 -9.70 45.95 -20.68
C ARG A 303 -10.66 45.14 -19.81
N GLN A 304 -10.84 45.56 -18.57
CA GLN A 304 -11.73 44.86 -17.63
C GLN A 304 -13.13 44.71 -18.22
N SER A 305 -13.59 43.46 -18.36
CA SER A 305 -14.89 43.11 -18.91
C SER A 305 -15.41 41.83 -18.25
N LYS A 306 -16.73 41.61 -18.30
CA LYS A 306 -17.36 40.35 -17.88
C LYS A 306 -17.27 39.26 -18.95
N LEU A 307 -16.84 39.61 -20.16
CA LEU A 307 -16.65 38.67 -21.27
C LEU A 307 -15.32 37.93 -21.15
N PRO A 308 -15.23 36.67 -21.60
CA PRO A 308 -13.97 35.94 -21.62
C PRO A 308 -12.93 36.66 -22.49
N PRO A 309 -11.61 36.59 -22.16
CA PRO A 309 -10.57 37.23 -22.96
C PRO A 309 -10.66 36.83 -24.45
N PRO A 310 -10.52 37.78 -25.39
CA PRO A 310 -10.56 37.45 -26.81
C PRO A 310 -9.33 36.64 -27.22
N ILE A 311 -9.49 35.80 -28.25
CA ILE A 311 -8.37 35.14 -28.91
C ILE A 311 -7.88 36.07 -29.99
N LEU A 312 -6.61 36.50 -29.90
CA LEU A 312 -5.98 37.34 -30.92
C LEU A 312 -5.09 36.47 -31.81
N VAL A 313 -5.23 36.64 -33.13
CA VAL A 313 -4.37 35.99 -34.13
C VAL A 313 -3.32 37.00 -34.58
N LEU A 314 -2.23 37.09 -33.82
CA LEU A 314 -1.10 37.97 -34.10
C LEU A 314 0.20 37.35 -33.57
N THR A 315 1.33 37.75 -34.16
CA THR A 315 2.67 37.29 -33.79
C THR A 315 3.12 37.98 -32.50
N ALA A 316 2.71 37.45 -31.34
CA ALA A 316 3.11 37.97 -30.03
C ALA A 316 3.33 36.89 -28.98
N GLU A 317 4.07 37.29 -27.94
CA GLU A 317 4.16 36.56 -26.69
C GLU A 317 2.87 36.76 -25.89
N ALA A 318 2.19 35.68 -25.56
CA ALA A 318 0.93 35.69 -24.84
C ALA A 318 1.14 35.50 -23.33
N TYR A 319 0.45 36.31 -22.53
CA TYR A 319 0.56 36.32 -21.07
C TYR A 319 -0.81 36.32 -20.38
N LYS A 320 -0.87 35.81 -19.15
CA LYS A 320 -2.09 35.71 -18.32
C LYS A 320 -1.86 36.29 -16.93
N SER A 321 -2.87 36.95 -16.36
CA SER A 321 -2.80 37.42 -14.98
C SER A 321 -2.56 36.27 -13.98
N HIS A 322 -1.65 36.48 -13.03
CA HIS A 322 -1.30 35.48 -12.04
C HIS A 322 -1.97 35.76 -10.69
N LEU A 323 -2.62 34.74 -10.12
CA LEU A 323 -3.33 34.83 -8.83
C LEU A 323 -4.34 36.00 -8.75
N LYS A 324 -4.96 36.37 -9.88
CA LYS A 324 -5.88 37.51 -10.00
C LYS A 324 -5.25 38.84 -9.60
N LEU A 325 -3.93 38.99 -9.76
CA LEU A 325 -3.25 40.27 -9.66
C LEU A 325 -3.37 40.98 -11.02
N PRO A 326 -4.09 42.12 -11.09
CA PRO A 326 -4.39 42.77 -12.37
C PRO A 326 -3.17 43.41 -13.04
N ASN A 327 -2.05 43.49 -12.33
CA ASN A 327 -0.80 44.14 -12.73
C ASN A 327 0.38 43.16 -12.81
N LEU A 328 0.16 41.85 -12.70
CA LEU A 328 1.21 40.82 -12.83
C LEU A 328 0.79 39.72 -13.79
N PHE A 329 1.58 39.54 -14.84
CA PHE A 329 1.31 38.60 -15.91
C PHE A 329 2.43 37.58 -16.08
N LEU A 330 2.08 36.30 -16.26
CA LEU A 330 3.00 35.21 -16.55
C LEU A 330 2.81 34.75 -18.00
N PRO A 331 3.84 34.21 -18.66
CA PRO A 331 3.69 33.61 -19.98
C PRO A 331 2.61 32.54 -19.95
N ALA A 332 1.78 32.52 -20.98
CA ALA A 332 0.71 31.53 -21.12
C ALA A 332 1.30 30.11 -21.04
N GLY A 333 0.72 29.25 -20.21
CA GLY A 333 1.22 27.89 -19.97
C GLY A 333 2.40 27.80 -18.98
N PHE A 334 2.71 28.85 -18.21
CA PHE A 334 3.73 28.80 -17.15
C PHE A 334 3.17 29.09 -15.75
N THR A 335 3.87 28.61 -14.73
CA THR A 335 3.61 28.90 -13.31
C THR A 335 4.91 29.17 -12.54
N LEU A 336 4.82 29.91 -11.42
CA LEU A 336 5.95 30.15 -10.52
C LEU A 336 6.16 28.96 -9.57
N HIS A 337 7.42 28.58 -9.40
CA HIS A 337 7.87 27.52 -8.50
C HIS A 337 9.01 28.01 -7.59
N PRO A 338 8.95 27.73 -6.27
CA PRO A 338 7.84 27.10 -5.56
C PRO A 338 6.56 27.97 -5.56
N PRO A 339 5.38 27.36 -5.40
CA PRO A 339 4.13 28.12 -5.31
C PRO A 339 4.16 29.01 -4.07
N LEU A 340 4.03 30.32 -4.27
CA LEU A 340 3.95 31.30 -3.19
C LEU A 340 2.53 31.84 -3.04
N ARG A 341 2.22 32.31 -1.83
CA ARG A 341 0.95 32.98 -1.54
C ARG A 341 0.88 34.33 -2.28
N ARG A 342 -0.34 34.76 -2.59
CA ARG A 342 -0.61 35.97 -3.39
C ARG A 342 -0.02 37.25 -2.79
N ASP A 343 -0.06 37.41 -1.48
CA ASP A 343 0.49 38.55 -0.75
C ASP A 343 2.01 38.63 -0.87
N VAL A 344 2.69 37.48 -0.76
CA VAL A 344 4.15 37.37 -0.94
C VAL A 344 4.53 37.68 -2.40
N ILE A 345 3.82 37.10 -3.37
CA ILE A 345 4.05 37.39 -4.79
C ILE A 345 3.83 38.87 -5.11
N ARG A 346 2.76 39.47 -4.59
CA ARG A 346 2.51 40.91 -4.75
C ARG A 346 3.69 41.72 -4.25
N LYS A 347 4.17 41.44 -3.03
CA LYS A 347 5.32 42.15 -2.46
C LYS A 347 6.62 41.97 -3.24
N LEU A 348 6.83 40.80 -3.85
CA LEU A 348 8.09 40.50 -4.56
C LEU A 348 8.12 40.98 -6.01
N LEU A 349 7.00 40.93 -6.72
CA LEU A 349 6.95 41.08 -8.18
C LEU A 349 5.94 42.11 -8.68
N ALA A 350 5.07 42.64 -7.82
CA ALA A 350 3.95 43.51 -8.22
C ALA A 350 3.54 44.47 -7.10
N GLU A 351 4.53 45.05 -6.41
CA GLU A 351 4.32 45.89 -5.22
C GLU A 351 3.63 47.21 -5.59
N ASP A 352 4.02 47.79 -6.72
CA ASP A 352 3.42 49.01 -7.27
C ASP A 352 2.19 48.67 -8.14
N PRO A 353 0.96 49.05 -7.72
CA PRO A 353 -0.25 48.81 -8.50
C PRO A 353 -0.33 49.66 -9.77
N SER A 354 0.47 50.73 -9.89
CA SER A 354 0.53 51.61 -11.07
C SER A 354 1.48 51.10 -12.15
N GLN A 355 2.10 49.94 -11.95
CA GLN A 355 3.01 49.30 -12.91
C GLN A 355 2.46 47.97 -13.38
N ILE A 356 2.26 47.82 -14.69
CA ILE A 356 1.93 46.53 -15.31
C ILE A 356 3.23 45.77 -15.54
N THR A 357 3.37 44.63 -14.88
CA THR A 357 4.56 43.77 -14.93
C THR A 357 4.25 42.43 -15.60
N TRP A 358 5.10 41.97 -16.51
CA TRP A 358 5.07 40.61 -17.06
C TRP A 358 6.44 39.93 -16.94
N LEU A 359 6.45 38.60 -16.82
CA LEU A 359 7.69 37.84 -16.60
C LEU A 359 8.19 37.18 -17.87
N VAL A 360 9.32 37.61 -18.41
CA VAL A 360 9.92 37.01 -19.61
C VAL A 360 10.74 35.77 -19.21
N PRO A 361 10.44 34.57 -19.74
CA PRO A 361 11.14 33.34 -19.37
C PRO A 361 12.52 33.24 -20.03
N HIS A 362 13.48 32.65 -19.32
CA HIS A 362 14.77 32.21 -19.86
C HIS A 362 14.80 30.68 -19.97
N GLU A 363 15.72 30.15 -20.77
CA GLU A 363 15.85 28.70 -21.04
C GLU A 363 16.01 27.83 -19.76
N ASN A 364 16.63 28.37 -18.72
CA ASN A 364 16.88 27.66 -17.45
C ASN A 364 15.73 27.77 -16.43
N GLY A 365 14.60 28.35 -16.81
CA GLY A 365 13.44 28.61 -15.94
C GLY A 365 13.62 29.82 -15.03
N SER A 366 14.72 30.57 -15.11
CA SER A 366 14.78 31.92 -14.56
C SER A 366 13.92 32.87 -15.42
N PHE A 367 13.73 34.10 -14.94
CA PHE A 367 12.92 35.08 -15.66
C PHE A 367 13.40 36.51 -15.40
N THR A 368 13.05 37.41 -16.30
CA THR A 368 13.24 38.85 -16.13
C THR A 368 11.87 39.54 -16.06
N PRO A 369 11.55 40.29 -14.99
CA PRO A 369 10.37 41.13 -14.98
C PRO A 369 10.57 42.31 -15.94
N GLU A 370 9.60 42.53 -16.81
CA GLU A 370 9.46 43.71 -17.67
C GLU A 370 8.15 44.41 -17.32
N GLY A 371 8.07 45.72 -17.56
CA GLY A 371 6.84 46.44 -17.25
C GLY A 371 6.73 47.81 -17.91
N LEU A 372 5.51 48.34 -17.88
CA LEU A 372 5.17 49.71 -18.26
C LEU A 372 4.21 50.31 -17.21
N PRO A 373 4.23 51.63 -17.01
CA PRO A 373 3.21 52.32 -16.22
C PRO A 373 1.79 52.00 -16.72
N ASP A 374 0.82 51.87 -15.82
CA ASP A 374 -0.57 51.60 -16.17
C ASP A 374 -1.22 52.80 -16.88
N ASP A 375 -0.79 54.02 -16.56
CA ASP A 375 -1.32 55.28 -17.12
C ASP A 375 -0.93 55.53 -18.59
N VAL A 376 0.08 54.82 -19.11
CA VAL A 376 0.41 54.88 -20.54
C VAL A 376 -0.48 53.99 -21.41
N PHE A 377 -1.29 53.12 -20.80
CA PHE A 377 -2.24 52.30 -21.56
C PHE A 377 -3.45 53.13 -21.97
N ARG A 378 -3.63 53.28 -23.29
CA ARG A 378 -4.77 53.98 -23.89
C ARG A 378 -5.70 52.99 -24.57
N PRO A 379 -7.00 53.27 -24.70
CA PRO A 379 -7.88 52.52 -25.59
C PRO A 379 -7.24 52.38 -26.98
N LEU A 380 -7.25 51.18 -27.56
CA LEU A 380 -6.65 50.96 -28.87
C LEU A 380 -7.31 51.81 -29.97
N THR A 381 -8.61 52.08 -29.82
CA THR A 381 -9.38 52.96 -30.71
C THR A 381 -8.88 54.40 -30.77
N ASP A 382 -8.17 54.88 -29.74
CA ASP A 382 -7.65 56.25 -29.72
C ASP A 382 -6.45 56.42 -30.66
N TRP A 383 -5.91 55.31 -31.18
CA TRP A 383 -4.79 55.29 -32.14
C TRP A 383 -5.23 54.99 -33.57
N VAL A 384 -6.48 54.59 -33.75
CA VAL A 384 -7.04 54.27 -35.07
C VAL A 384 -7.64 55.56 -35.64
N ASP A 385 -6.82 56.32 -36.36
CA ASP A 385 -7.33 57.37 -37.24
C ASP A 385 -7.82 56.70 -38.53
N TYR A 386 -9.14 56.70 -38.74
CA TYR A 386 -9.72 56.32 -40.04
C TYR A 386 -9.40 57.44 -41.04
N VAL A 387 -8.19 57.43 -41.58
CA VAL A 387 -7.83 58.31 -42.69
C VAL A 387 -8.37 57.66 -43.97
N LEU A 388 -9.43 58.26 -44.53
CA LEU A 388 -9.90 57.99 -45.90
C LEU A 388 -8.86 58.52 -46.91
N ASP A 389 -7.68 57.91 -46.94
CA ASP A 389 -6.52 58.45 -47.67
C ASP A 389 -6.50 58.08 -49.16
N HIS A 390 -7.55 57.42 -49.67
CA HIS A 390 -7.60 57.06 -51.10
C HIS A 390 -8.68 57.73 -51.95
N ASP A 391 -9.64 58.47 -51.36
CA ASP A 391 -10.74 59.08 -52.15
C ASP A 391 -11.03 60.55 -51.83
N ARG A 392 -10.16 61.26 -51.09
CA ARG A 392 -10.43 62.66 -50.73
C ARG A 392 -10.48 63.59 -51.96
N GLU A 393 -9.62 63.38 -52.95
CA GLU A 393 -9.66 64.12 -54.23
C GLU A 393 -10.86 63.68 -55.10
N SER A 394 -11.16 62.37 -55.14
CA SER A 394 -12.32 61.81 -55.86
C SER A 394 -13.66 62.34 -55.32
N LEU A 395 -13.78 62.50 -54.00
CA LEU A 395 -14.98 62.97 -53.32
C LEU A 395 -15.14 64.50 -53.36
N GLN A 396 -14.04 65.28 -53.33
CA GLN A 396 -14.12 66.74 -53.52
C GLN A 396 -14.61 67.11 -54.93
N ALA A 397 -14.22 66.35 -55.96
CA ALA A 397 -14.72 66.54 -57.32
C ALA A 397 -16.24 66.23 -57.44
N TRP A 398 -16.76 65.29 -56.65
CA TRP A 398 -18.18 64.94 -56.64
C TRP A 398 -19.03 65.96 -55.86
N VAL A 399 -18.49 66.53 -54.78
CA VAL A 399 -19.17 67.53 -53.94
C VAL A 399 -19.24 68.93 -54.60
N GLN A 400 -18.34 69.27 -55.53
CA GLN A 400 -18.43 70.52 -56.31
C GLN A 400 -19.29 70.42 -57.58
N ALA A 401 -19.75 69.22 -57.94
CA ALA A 401 -20.63 68.97 -59.08
C ALA A 401 -22.12 68.84 -58.67
N MET A 402 -22.41 68.98 -57.39
CA MET A 402 -23.76 69.15 -56.81
C MET A 402 -23.93 70.62 -56.38
#